data_AF-A0A1H4VM97-F1
#
_entry.id   AF-A0A1H4VM97-F1
#
_cell.length_a   1.000
_cell.length_b   1.000
_cell.length_c   1.000
_cell.angle_alpha   90.00
_cell.angle_beta   90.00
_cell.angle_gamma   90.00
#
_symmetry.space_group_name_H-M   'P 1'
#
loop_
_entity.id
_entity.type
_entity.pdbx_description
1 polymer ?
#
loop_
_entity_poly.entity_id
_entity_poly.type
_entity_poly.pdbx_seq_one_letter_code
_entity_poly.pdbx_strand_id
1 'polypeptide(L)'
;MSLFGRRSGDSTTLTPKNTVALVRDDGPANDRVSLEKRGAGVDLLKRYDKAGVSLSKRGLSGVRTEALLLLDHSMSMDRDYRDGLVQQLVERALGFALQVDGDGVIPVIPFDSGVGAEVNVTVENYAGIVDRELYRPSKMGSTNLTAALKEVEVLAEKTQAPLFVIVVTDGSPDDRRSATAAVRRLSQYAVFLKFLAIRPVDYLQELDDMDGRLVDNADAKFLSNPSGVSDLEFAEAMVDEWDSWITAAQTAGLLR
;
A
#
# COMPACT_ATOMS: atom_id res chain seq x y z
N MET A 1 -54.07 9.56 17.90
CA MET A 1 -53.45 8.83 16.77
C MET A 1 -52.30 9.67 16.26
N SER A 2 -51.08 9.42 16.73
CA SER A 2 -49.90 10.18 16.33
C SER A 2 -49.06 9.37 15.35
N LEU A 3 -48.69 10.04 14.27
CA LEU A 3 -47.91 9.56 13.15
C LEU A 3 -46.47 9.23 13.57
N PHE A 4 -46.03 8.01 13.32
CA PHE A 4 -44.60 7.68 13.20
C PHE A 4 -44.34 7.14 11.80
N GLY A 5 -44.05 8.05 10.88
CA GLY A 5 -43.41 7.71 9.62
C GLY A 5 -41.99 7.26 9.91
N ARG A 6 -41.69 5.98 9.65
CA ARG A 6 -40.32 5.47 9.53
C ARG A 6 -39.61 6.30 8.48
N ARG A 7 -38.58 7.06 8.86
CA ARG A 7 -37.53 7.48 7.92
C ARG A 7 -36.83 6.21 7.47
N SER A 8 -37.14 5.75 6.26
CA SER A 8 -36.25 4.89 5.49
C SER A 8 -34.93 5.63 5.35
N GLY A 9 -33.90 5.16 6.04
CA GLY A 9 -32.54 5.59 5.78
C GLY A 9 -32.25 5.31 4.30
N ASP A 10 -31.90 6.36 3.58
CA ASP A 10 -31.47 6.29 2.19
C ASP A 10 -30.22 5.41 2.16
N SER A 11 -30.37 4.15 1.77
CA SER A 11 -29.25 3.25 1.48
C SER A 11 -28.60 3.80 0.22
N THR A 12 -27.71 4.77 0.38
CA THR A 12 -26.98 5.36 -0.74
C THR A 12 -26.14 4.24 -1.36
N THR A 13 -26.58 3.69 -2.48
CA THR A 13 -25.83 2.67 -3.21
C THR A 13 -24.48 3.28 -3.61
N LEU A 14 -23.39 2.73 -3.08
CA LEU A 14 -22.05 3.18 -3.45
C LEU A 14 -21.82 2.88 -4.93
N THR A 15 -21.18 3.81 -5.64
CA THR A 15 -20.81 3.67 -7.05
C THR A 15 -19.33 4.03 -7.26
N PRO A 16 -18.68 3.51 -8.32
CA PRO A 16 -17.37 3.98 -8.75
C PRO A 16 -17.34 5.50 -8.94
N LYS A 17 -16.31 6.15 -8.42
CA LYS A 17 -16.04 7.58 -8.64
C LYS A 17 -15.08 7.82 -9.80
N ASN A 18 -14.20 6.87 -10.07
CA ASN A 18 -13.26 6.89 -11.18
C ASN A 18 -13.09 5.46 -11.72
N THR A 19 -13.06 5.30 -13.03
CA THR A 19 -12.78 4.03 -13.70
C THR A 19 -11.47 4.15 -14.45
N VAL A 20 -10.51 3.31 -14.12
CA VAL A 20 -9.16 3.32 -14.73
C VAL A 20 -8.92 2.06 -15.56
N ALA A 21 -7.97 2.13 -16.49
CA ALA A 21 -7.63 0.98 -17.32
C ALA A 21 -6.76 -0.01 -16.53
N LEU A 22 -7.09 -1.30 -16.60
CA LEU A 22 -6.21 -2.35 -16.11
C LEU A 22 -5.31 -2.83 -17.25
N VAL A 23 -4.03 -2.46 -17.21
CA VAL A 23 -3.05 -2.92 -18.19
C VAL A 23 -2.42 -4.23 -17.73
N ARG A 24 -2.24 -5.16 -18.68
CA ARG A 24 -1.51 -6.42 -18.49
C ARG A 24 -0.58 -6.67 -19.68
N ASP A 25 0.72 -6.71 -19.42
CA ASP A 25 1.74 -6.99 -20.43
C ASP A 25 2.32 -8.42 -20.30
N ASP A 26 3.20 -8.82 -21.21
CA ASP A 26 3.79 -10.17 -21.26
C ASP A 26 4.87 -10.44 -20.19
N GLY A 27 5.15 -9.48 -19.30
CA GLY A 27 6.27 -9.58 -18.38
C GLY A 27 6.30 -8.53 -17.26
N PRO A 28 7.38 -8.52 -16.46
CA PRO A 28 7.55 -7.54 -15.39
C PRO A 28 7.57 -6.11 -15.93
N ALA A 29 7.15 -5.14 -15.12
CA ALA A 29 7.14 -3.73 -15.51
C ALA A 29 8.55 -3.18 -15.80
N ASN A 30 9.55 -3.65 -15.05
CA ASN A 30 10.95 -3.36 -15.31
C ASN A 30 11.71 -4.62 -15.68
N ASP A 31 12.53 -4.56 -16.73
CA ASP A 31 13.40 -5.67 -17.14
C ASP A 31 14.56 -5.88 -16.14
N ARG A 32 14.77 -7.12 -15.72
CA ARG A 32 15.78 -7.49 -14.73
C ARG A 32 17.21 -7.12 -15.14
N VAL A 33 17.57 -7.28 -16.41
CA VAL A 33 18.92 -6.95 -16.92
C VAL A 33 19.14 -5.44 -16.92
N SER A 34 18.10 -4.67 -17.24
CA SER A 34 18.11 -3.21 -17.11
C SER A 34 18.33 -2.77 -15.66
N LEU A 35 17.65 -3.38 -14.69
CA LEU A 35 17.83 -3.09 -13.26
C LEU A 35 19.28 -3.34 -12.81
N GLU A 36 19.87 -4.46 -13.20
CA GLU A 36 21.27 -4.78 -12.91
C GLU A 36 22.22 -3.73 -13.50
N LYS A 37 22.01 -3.30 -14.75
CA LYS A 37 22.80 -2.24 -15.40
C LYS A 37 22.65 -0.87 -14.72
N ARG A 38 21.48 -0.59 -14.11
CA ARG A 38 21.22 0.62 -13.32
C ARG A 38 21.85 0.57 -11.92
N GLY A 39 22.46 -0.55 -11.54
CA GLY A 39 23.16 -0.70 -10.26
C GLY A 39 22.33 -1.36 -9.17
N ALA A 40 21.23 -2.06 -9.50
CA ALA A 40 20.49 -2.84 -8.52
C ALA A 40 21.40 -3.88 -7.87
N GLY A 41 21.53 -3.83 -6.54
CA GLY A 41 22.29 -4.81 -5.78
C GLY A 41 21.64 -6.19 -5.81
N VAL A 42 22.44 -7.22 -5.49
CA VAL A 42 22.01 -8.62 -5.49
C VAL A 42 20.75 -8.86 -4.67
N ASP A 43 20.61 -8.21 -3.51
CA ASP A 43 19.45 -8.42 -2.64
C ASP A 43 18.18 -7.74 -3.17
N LEU A 44 18.30 -6.58 -3.83
CA LEU A 44 17.15 -5.96 -4.50
C LEU A 44 16.67 -6.83 -5.67
N LEU A 45 17.60 -7.37 -6.46
CA LEU A 45 17.27 -8.29 -7.56
C LEU A 45 16.59 -9.56 -7.04
N LYS A 46 17.02 -10.12 -5.90
CA LYS A 46 16.33 -11.26 -5.28
C LYS A 46 14.91 -10.91 -4.87
N ARG A 47 14.68 -9.76 -4.24
CA ARG A 47 13.33 -9.30 -3.83
C ARG A 47 12.41 -9.13 -5.04
N TYR A 48 12.93 -8.51 -6.09
CA TYR A 48 12.25 -8.42 -7.38
C TYR A 48 11.91 -9.81 -7.94
N ASP A 49 12.85 -10.75 -7.95
CA ASP A 49 12.62 -12.11 -8.46
C ASP A 49 11.55 -12.85 -7.61
N LYS A 50 11.56 -12.68 -6.28
CA LYS A 50 10.54 -13.27 -5.39
C LYS A 50 9.15 -12.65 -5.59
N ALA A 51 9.07 -11.35 -5.77
CA ALA A 51 7.82 -10.68 -6.14
C ALA A 51 7.25 -11.23 -7.45
N GLY A 52 8.09 -11.38 -8.48
CA GLY A 52 7.69 -11.99 -9.76
C GLY A 52 7.15 -13.42 -9.63
N VAL A 53 7.78 -14.25 -8.79
CA VAL A 53 7.29 -15.60 -8.49
C VAL A 53 5.92 -15.57 -7.83
N SER A 54 5.73 -14.73 -6.80
CA SER A 54 4.45 -14.64 -6.08
C SER A 54 3.32 -14.09 -6.95
N LEU A 55 3.60 -13.10 -7.80
CA LEU A 55 2.66 -12.60 -8.80
C LEU A 55 2.25 -13.69 -9.80
N SER A 56 3.21 -14.46 -10.30
CA SER A 56 2.96 -15.53 -11.25
C SER A 56 2.07 -16.63 -10.66
N LYS A 57 2.33 -17.04 -9.41
CA LYS A 57 1.51 -18.04 -8.70
C LYS A 57 0.03 -17.65 -8.61
N ARG A 58 -0.29 -16.36 -8.60
CA ARG A 58 -1.66 -15.81 -8.53
C ARG A 58 -2.23 -15.34 -9.87
N GLY A 59 -1.53 -15.59 -10.98
CA GLY A 59 -1.97 -15.13 -12.30
C GLY A 59 -1.96 -13.60 -12.47
N LEU A 60 -1.13 -12.91 -11.67
CA LEU A 60 -0.93 -11.46 -11.65
C LEU A 60 0.29 -11.00 -12.46
N SER A 61 1.03 -11.92 -13.08
CA SER A 61 2.11 -11.57 -14.01
C SER A 61 1.62 -10.57 -15.06
N GLY A 62 2.40 -9.51 -15.28
CA GLY A 62 2.10 -8.50 -16.28
C GLY A 62 1.16 -7.39 -15.83
N VAL A 63 0.43 -7.54 -14.72
CA VAL A 63 -0.47 -6.51 -14.20
C VAL A 63 0.32 -5.22 -13.91
N ARG A 64 -0.25 -4.07 -14.31
CA ARG A 64 0.31 -2.74 -14.03
C ARG A 64 -0.50 -1.98 -13.01
N THR A 65 0.21 -1.24 -12.17
CA THR A 65 -0.34 -0.37 -11.13
C THR A 65 0.68 0.72 -10.84
N GLU A 66 0.23 1.86 -10.33
CA GLU A 66 1.11 2.82 -9.65
C GLU A 66 1.25 2.36 -8.18
N ALA A 67 2.48 2.17 -7.71
CA ALA A 67 2.76 1.74 -6.36
C ALA A 67 3.09 2.94 -5.46
N LEU A 68 2.54 2.99 -4.24
CA LEU A 68 2.81 4.04 -3.26
C LEU A 68 3.07 3.40 -1.89
N LEU A 69 4.06 3.89 -1.16
CA LEU A 69 4.31 3.48 0.22
C LEU A 69 3.98 4.62 1.19
N LEU A 70 2.94 4.43 2.00
CA LEU A 70 2.69 5.20 3.20
C LEU A 70 3.50 4.58 4.35
N LEU A 71 4.39 5.37 4.95
CA LEU A 71 5.32 4.88 5.94
C LEU A 71 5.14 5.60 7.28
N ASP A 72 4.68 4.89 8.29
CA ASP A 72 4.51 5.45 9.63
C ASP A 72 5.87 5.86 10.23
N HIS A 73 5.98 7.13 10.60
CA HIS A 73 7.13 7.81 11.19
C HIS A 73 6.80 8.30 12.61
N SER A 74 5.82 7.67 13.27
CA SER A 74 5.48 7.92 14.67
C SER A 74 6.59 7.51 15.63
N MET A 75 6.60 8.11 16.82
CA MET A 75 7.64 7.91 17.84
C MET A 75 7.82 6.44 18.26
N SER A 76 6.77 5.62 18.21
CA SER A 76 6.85 4.18 18.54
C SER A 76 7.74 3.40 17.57
N MET A 77 7.87 3.88 16.33
CA MET A 77 8.72 3.27 15.30
C MET A 77 10.19 3.69 15.36
N ASP A 78 10.59 4.60 16.26
CA ASP A 78 11.96 5.16 16.32
C ASP A 78 13.05 4.09 16.30
N ARG A 79 12.83 3.00 17.03
CA ARG A 79 13.78 1.88 17.06
C ARG A 79 13.82 1.11 15.75
N ASP A 80 12.71 0.93 15.06
CA ASP A 80 12.64 0.20 13.79
C ASP A 80 13.35 0.96 12.66
N TYR A 81 13.32 2.29 12.73
CA TYR A 81 14.16 3.13 11.88
C TYR A 81 15.64 2.95 12.23
N ARG A 82 16.02 3.17 13.49
CA ARG A 82 17.43 3.10 13.95
C ARG A 82 18.08 1.74 13.70
N ASP A 83 17.34 0.66 13.91
CA ASP A 83 17.84 -0.71 13.78
C ASP A 83 17.80 -1.19 12.30
N GLY A 84 17.36 -0.34 11.36
CA GLY A 84 17.39 -0.60 9.92
C GLY A 84 16.26 -1.48 9.39
N LEU A 85 15.26 -1.82 10.22
CA LEU A 85 14.11 -2.61 9.79
C LEU A 85 13.31 -1.85 8.70
N VAL A 86 13.07 -0.55 8.91
CA VAL A 86 12.34 0.27 7.94
C VAL A 86 13.06 0.35 6.60
N GLN A 87 14.40 0.43 6.61
CA GLN A 87 15.21 0.36 5.38
C GLN A 87 14.92 -0.94 4.62
N GLN A 88 14.92 -2.08 5.30
CA GLN A 88 14.64 -3.36 4.63
C GLN A 88 13.21 -3.43 4.08
N LEU A 89 12.21 -2.85 4.77
CA LEU A 89 10.83 -2.82 4.30
C LEU A 89 10.67 -1.93 3.05
N VAL A 90 11.31 -0.75 3.04
CA VAL A 90 11.35 0.14 1.86
C VAL A 90 11.97 -0.58 0.67
N GLU A 91 13.07 -1.30 0.87
CA GLU A 91 13.73 -2.03 -0.23
C GLU A 91 12.91 -3.24 -0.73
N ARG A 92 12.17 -3.92 0.15
CA ARG A 92 11.23 -4.98 -0.25
C ARG A 92 10.04 -4.42 -1.02
N ALA A 93 9.50 -3.29 -0.58
CA ALA A 93 8.47 -2.56 -1.29
C ALA A 93 8.95 -2.11 -2.68
N LEU A 94 10.17 -1.59 -2.81
CA LEU A 94 10.78 -1.27 -4.10
C LEU A 94 10.92 -2.53 -4.98
N GLY A 95 11.42 -3.65 -4.44
CA GLY A 95 11.51 -4.90 -5.20
C GLY A 95 10.17 -5.36 -5.77
N PHE A 96 9.09 -5.21 -5.00
CA PHE A 96 7.73 -5.45 -5.46
C PHE A 96 7.28 -4.42 -6.52
N ALA A 97 7.44 -3.11 -6.27
CA ALA A 97 7.06 -2.05 -7.20
C ALA A 97 7.72 -2.21 -8.56
N LEU A 98 9.01 -2.59 -8.62
CA LEU A 98 9.72 -2.83 -9.87
C LEU A 98 9.08 -3.93 -10.76
N GLN A 99 8.27 -4.82 -10.19
CA GLN A 99 7.52 -5.82 -10.97
C GLN A 99 6.24 -5.27 -11.60
N VAL A 100 5.61 -4.26 -11.00
CA VAL A 100 4.23 -3.85 -11.30
C VAL A 100 4.09 -2.39 -11.75
N ASP A 101 5.04 -1.54 -11.39
CA ASP A 101 5.10 -0.12 -11.72
C ASP A 101 6.16 0.15 -12.80
N GLY A 102 5.74 0.78 -13.88
CA GLY A 102 6.52 0.92 -15.11
C GLY A 102 7.58 2.02 -15.08
N ASP A 103 7.45 3.00 -14.18
CA ASP A 103 8.41 4.11 -14.11
C ASP A 103 9.67 3.77 -13.29
N GLY A 104 9.62 2.65 -12.55
CA GLY A 104 10.73 2.16 -11.73
C GLY A 104 10.97 3.00 -10.47
N VAL A 105 9.95 3.73 -10.02
CA VAL A 105 9.92 4.55 -8.81
C VAL A 105 8.89 3.96 -7.85
N ILE A 106 9.17 4.03 -6.54
CA ILE A 106 8.13 3.96 -5.52
C ILE A 106 8.17 5.26 -4.71
N PRO A 107 7.15 6.13 -4.82
CA PRO A 107 7.00 7.24 -3.91
C PRO A 107 6.77 6.73 -2.48
N VAL A 108 7.49 7.32 -1.53
CA VAL A 108 7.36 7.04 -0.10
C VAL A 108 6.90 8.30 0.60
N ILE A 109 5.71 8.26 1.18
CA ILE A 109 5.14 9.36 1.96
C ILE A 109 5.22 8.97 3.44
N PRO A 110 6.16 9.53 4.21
CA PRO A 110 6.18 9.33 5.65
C PRO A 110 5.00 10.06 6.31
N PHE A 111 4.40 9.49 7.34
CA PHE A 111 3.34 10.15 8.11
C PHE A 111 3.53 9.95 9.60
N ASP A 112 3.23 10.98 10.39
CA ASP A 112 3.28 11.01 11.84
C ASP A 112 2.02 11.72 12.37
N SER A 113 2.12 12.77 13.18
CA SER A 113 0.99 13.67 13.46
C SER A 113 0.45 14.38 12.20
N GLY A 114 1.22 14.43 11.12
CA GLY A 114 0.79 14.90 9.80
C GLY A 114 1.36 14.05 8.67
N VAL A 115 1.40 14.63 7.48
CA VAL A 115 2.00 13.99 6.30
C VAL A 115 3.31 14.70 5.96
N GLY A 116 4.38 13.92 5.82
CA GLY A 116 5.69 14.39 5.43
C GLY A 116 5.82 14.60 3.93
N ALA A 117 6.98 15.10 3.51
CA ALA A 117 7.30 15.26 2.10
C ALA A 117 7.54 13.89 1.46
N GLU A 118 6.96 13.68 0.28
CA GLU A 118 7.20 12.52 -0.56
C GLU A 118 8.70 12.39 -0.91
N VAL A 119 9.20 11.16 -0.85
CA VAL A 119 10.55 10.78 -1.24
C VAL A 119 10.46 9.70 -2.32
N ASN A 120 10.98 9.97 -3.50
CA ASN A 120 11.00 9.01 -4.60
C ASN A 120 12.17 8.04 -4.45
N VAL A 121 11.84 6.76 -4.29
CA VAL A 121 12.83 5.69 -4.12
C VAL A 121 12.97 4.90 -5.42
N THR A 122 14.22 4.74 -5.87
CA THR A 122 14.57 4.09 -7.14
C THR A 122 15.76 3.15 -6.96
N VAL A 123 16.10 2.42 -8.02
CA VAL A 123 17.30 1.56 -8.08
C VAL A 123 18.59 2.34 -7.76
N GLU A 124 18.65 3.61 -8.12
CA GLU A 124 19.85 4.44 -7.99
C GLU A 124 20.06 4.97 -6.57
N ASN A 125 18.99 5.10 -5.78
CA ASN A 125 19.05 5.83 -4.50
C ASN A 125 18.58 5.03 -3.29
N TYR A 126 18.04 3.82 -3.46
CA TYR A 126 17.42 3.07 -2.37
C TYR A 126 18.37 2.79 -1.19
N ALA A 127 19.64 2.56 -1.46
CA ALA A 127 20.62 2.22 -0.43
C ALA A 127 20.78 3.40 0.55
N GLY A 128 20.45 3.15 1.83
CA GLY A 128 20.52 4.16 2.89
C GLY A 128 19.56 5.34 2.71
N ILE A 129 18.52 5.20 1.87
CA ILE A 129 17.52 6.25 1.65
C ILE A 129 16.80 6.62 2.95
N VAL A 130 16.57 5.64 3.83
CA VAL A 130 15.84 5.87 5.08
C VAL A 130 16.60 6.85 5.95
N ASP A 131 17.86 6.59 6.25
CA ASP A 131 18.67 7.50 7.07
C ASP A 131 18.91 8.86 6.40
N ARG A 132 19.00 8.88 5.07
CA ARG A 132 19.30 10.10 4.32
C ARG A 132 18.10 11.04 4.23
N GLU A 133 16.88 10.53 4.06
CA GLU A 133 15.73 11.35 3.66
C GLU A 133 14.46 11.14 4.51
N LEU A 134 14.24 9.93 5.03
CA LEU A 134 12.99 9.56 5.73
C LEU A 134 13.10 9.62 7.27
N TYR A 135 14.20 9.16 7.86
CA TYR A 135 14.35 9.09 9.32
C TYR A 135 14.70 10.44 9.92
N ARG A 136 13.72 11.07 10.57
CA ARG A 136 13.86 12.36 11.24
C ARG A 136 13.53 12.25 12.73
N PRO A 137 14.42 11.70 13.58
CA PRO A 137 14.09 11.35 14.97
C PRO A 137 13.55 12.53 15.79
N SER A 138 14.01 13.76 15.53
CA SER A 138 13.55 14.96 16.24
C SER A 138 12.18 15.49 15.79
N LYS A 139 11.56 14.88 14.78
CA LYS A 139 10.28 15.31 14.20
C LYS A 139 9.18 14.26 14.29
N MET A 140 9.44 13.11 14.92
CA MET A 140 8.47 12.02 15.06
C MET A 140 7.30 12.44 15.95
N GLY A 141 6.11 11.97 15.61
CA GLY A 141 4.85 12.34 16.27
C GLY A 141 3.96 11.14 16.59
N SER A 142 2.66 11.38 16.49
CA SER A 142 1.58 10.39 16.62
C SER A 142 1.30 9.68 15.29
N THR A 143 0.16 9.02 15.10
CA THR A 143 -0.13 8.19 13.92
C THR A 143 -1.39 8.69 13.19
N ASN A 144 -1.25 9.74 12.39
CA ASN A 144 -2.33 10.35 11.61
C ASN A 144 -2.53 9.67 10.26
N LEU A 145 -2.89 8.38 10.30
CA LEU A 145 -3.20 7.58 9.09
C LEU A 145 -4.33 8.21 8.26
N THR A 146 -5.27 8.91 8.90
CA THR A 146 -6.38 9.58 8.19
C THR A 146 -5.84 10.61 7.19
N ALA A 147 -4.84 11.41 7.58
CA ALA A 147 -4.23 12.39 6.69
C ALA A 147 -3.46 11.70 5.55
N ALA A 148 -2.72 10.63 5.84
CA ALA A 148 -2.00 9.87 4.82
C ALA A 148 -2.95 9.22 3.78
N LEU A 149 -4.06 8.62 4.23
CA LEU A 149 -5.10 8.09 3.33
C LEU A 149 -5.82 9.19 2.55
N LYS A 150 -5.81 10.44 3.02
CA LYS A 150 -6.38 11.56 2.28
C LYS A 150 -5.52 11.93 1.07
N GLU A 151 -4.19 11.84 1.17
CA GLU A 151 -3.30 12.02 0.02
C GLU A 151 -3.54 10.94 -1.05
N VAL A 152 -3.80 9.70 -0.63
CA VAL A 152 -4.19 8.62 -1.54
C VAL A 152 -5.49 8.95 -2.27
N GLU A 153 -6.50 9.49 -1.57
CA GLU A 153 -7.77 9.89 -2.19
C GLU A 153 -7.55 10.98 -3.25
N VAL A 154 -6.67 11.96 -2.97
CA VAL A 154 -6.31 13.03 -3.93
C VAL A 154 -5.58 12.49 -5.15
N LEU A 155 -4.71 11.47 -4.97
CA LEU A 155 -4.03 10.80 -6.08
C LEU A 155 -5.02 9.97 -6.92
N ALA A 156 -5.89 9.21 -6.26
CA ALA A 156 -6.89 8.34 -6.88
C ALA A 156 -7.92 9.09 -7.75
N GLU A 157 -8.18 10.37 -7.44
CA GLU A 157 -9.01 11.26 -8.25
C GLU A 157 -8.37 11.66 -9.59
N LYS A 158 -7.05 11.53 -9.74
CA LYS A 158 -6.29 12.07 -10.87
C LYS A 158 -5.59 11.00 -11.70
N THR A 159 -5.17 9.91 -11.06
CA THR A 159 -4.46 8.82 -11.74
C THR A 159 -5.33 8.13 -12.78
N GLN A 160 -4.67 7.56 -13.79
CA GLN A 160 -5.30 6.77 -14.86
C GLN A 160 -4.95 5.28 -14.77
N ALA A 161 -4.21 4.89 -13.74
CA ALA A 161 -3.84 3.52 -13.42
C ALA A 161 -4.42 3.10 -12.05
N PRO A 162 -4.53 1.81 -11.76
CA PRO A 162 -4.83 1.34 -10.40
C PRO A 162 -3.74 1.79 -9.43
N LEU A 163 -4.10 2.04 -8.17
CA LEU A 163 -3.13 2.29 -7.10
C LEU A 163 -2.97 1.05 -6.23
N PHE A 164 -1.73 0.62 -6.03
CA PHE A 164 -1.34 -0.35 -5.02
C PHE A 164 -0.64 0.39 -3.89
N VAL A 165 -1.35 0.60 -2.79
CA VAL A 165 -0.87 1.42 -1.68
C VAL A 165 -0.46 0.52 -0.53
N ILE A 166 0.82 0.53 -0.21
CA ILE A 166 1.43 -0.18 0.90
C ILE A 166 1.38 0.75 2.11
N VAL A 167 0.88 0.28 3.24
CA VAL A 167 0.85 1.04 4.49
C VAL A 167 1.63 0.26 5.53
N VAL A 168 2.77 0.78 5.98
CA VAL A 168 3.57 0.17 7.05
C VAL A 168 3.34 0.95 8.33
N THR A 169 2.94 0.27 9.40
CA THR A 169 2.74 0.87 10.73
C THR A 169 2.96 -0.16 11.83
N ASP A 170 3.23 0.31 13.05
CA ASP A 170 3.33 -0.51 14.25
C ASP A 170 2.17 -0.33 15.23
N GLY A 171 1.19 0.51 14.89
CA GLY A 171 0.19 0.97 15.85
C GLY A 171 -1.18 1.24 15.25
N SER A 172 -2.13 1.51 16.15
CA SER A 172 -3.43 2.06 15.75
C SER A 172 -3.31 3.54 15.41
N PRO A 173 -4.11 4.05 14.47
CA PRO A 173 -4.12 5.47 14.18
C PRO A 173 -4.76 6.29 15.30
N ASP A 174 -4.46 7.59 15.32
CA ASP A 174 -5.00 8.56 16.29
C ASP A 174 -6.53 8.60 16.30
N ASP A 175 -7.15 8.42 15.13
CA ASP A 175 -8.60 8.39 14.95
C ASP A 175 -9.01 7.21 14.06
N ARG A 176 -9.35 6.10 14.71
CA ARG A 176 -9.89 4.89 14.06
C ARG A 176 -11.14 5.20 13.24
N ARG A 177 -12.09 5.97 13.76
CA ARG A 177 -13.35 6.25 13.06
C ARG A 177 -13.10 6.97 11.74
N SER A 178 -12.23 7.97 11.75
CA SER A 178 -11.88 8.73 10.54
C SER A 178 -11.07 7.90 9.55
N ALA A 179 -10.17 7.03 10.02
CA ALA A 179 -9.42 6.14 9.14
C ALA A 179 -10.35 5.09 8.49
N THR A 180 -11.24 4.45 9.26
CA THR A 180 -12.28 3.55 8.72
C THR A 180 -13.14 4.24 7.66
N ALA A 181 -13.55 5.49 7.92
CA ALA A 181 -14.30 6.26 6.94
C ALA A 181 -13.49 6.58 5.67
N ALA A 182 -12.17 6.79 5.79
CA ALA A 182 -11.28 7.01 4.65
C ALA A 182 -11.11 5.75 3.80
N VAL A 183 -10.84 4.59 4.41
CA VAL A 183 -10.77 3.29 3.72
C VAL A 183 -12.06 3.01 2.96
N ARG A 184 -13.23 3.22 3.60
CA ARG A 184 -14.53 3.09 2.94
C ARG A 184 -14.69 4.00 1.72
N ARG A 185 -14.27 5.27 1.80
CA ARG A 185 -14.31 6.19 0.65
C ARG A 185 -13.40 5.73 -0.48
N LEU A 186 -12.20 5.25 -0.15
CA LEU A 186 -11.23 4.74 -1.11
C LEU A 186 -11.74 3.51 -1.87
N SER A 187 -12.66 2.73 -1.29
CA SER A 187 -13.30 1.61 -2.00
C SER A 187 -14.09 2.02 -3.25
N GLN A 188 -14.41 3.31 -3.42
CA GLN A 188 -15.05 3.84 -4.63
C GLN A 188 -14.06 4.24 -5.73
N TYR A 189 -12.76 4.01 -5.53
CA TYR A 189 -11.69 4.23 -6.50
C TYR A 189 -10.93 2.93 -6.76
N ALA A 190 -10.15 2.87 -7.83
CA ALA A 190 -9.28 1.74 -8.15
C ALA A 190 -8.03 1.72 -7.25
N VAL A 191 -8.24 1.60 -5.94
CA VAL A 191 -7.20 1.61 -4.91
C VAL A 191 -7.26 0.30 -4.12
N PHE A 192 -6.13 -0.38 -4.02
CA PHE A 192 -5.95 -1.52 -3.12
C PHE A 192 -4.98 -1.14 -2.01
N LEU A 193 -5.40 -1.31 -0.76
CA LEU A 193 -4.62 -0.97 0.44
C LEU A 193 -4.02 -2.26 1.03
N LYS A 194 -2.69 -2.34 1.10
CA LYS A 194 -1.97 -3.42 1.77
C LYS A 194 -1.42 -2.91 3.09
N PHE A 195 -2.07 -3.24 4.21
CA PHE A 195 -1.59 -2.89 5.54
C PHE A 195 -0.58 -3.92 6.03
N LEU A 196 0.63 -3.48 6.35
CA LEU A 196 1.69 -4.28 6.94
C LEU A 196 1.93 -3.81 8.38
N ALA A 197 1.39 -4.57 9.32
CA ALA A 197 1.64 -4.35 10.74
C ALA A 197 2.98 -4.99 11.14
N ILE A 198 3.88 -4.23 11.78
CA ILE A 198 5.14 -4.76 12.33
C ILE A 198 5.08 -5.07 13.83
N ARG A 199 3.92 -4.80 14.44
CA ARG A 199 3.51 -5.20 15.80
C ARG A 199 2.04 -5.64 15.75
N PRO A 200 1.51 -6.37 16.76
CA PRO A 200 0.09 -6.74 16.78
C PRO A 200 -0.82 -5.50 16.84
N VAL A 201 -1.70 -5.34 15.85
CA VAL A 201 -2.67 -4.23 15.76
C VAL A 201 -4.01 -4.76 15.26
N ASP A 202 -4.89 -5.16 16.19
CA ASP A 202 -6.22 -5.73 15.85
C ASP A 202 -7.04 -4.81 14.93
N TYR A 203 -6.87 -3.49 15.07
CA TYR A 203 -7.58 -2.51 14.26
C TYR A 203 -7.29 -2.60 12.75
N LEU A 204 -6.10 -3.04 12.33
CA LEU A 204 -5.85 -3.22 10.90
C LEU A 204 -6.63 -4.42 10.35
N GLN A 205 -6.82 -5.47 11.15
CA GLN A 205 -7.72 -6.57 10.81
C GLN A 205 -9.19 -6.11 10.80
N GLU A 206 -9.58 -5.21 11.70
CA GLU A 206 -10.92 -4.60 11.64
C GLU A 206 -11.15 -3.79 10.35
N LEU A 207 -10.11 -3.17 9.77
CA LEU A 207 -10.19 -2.47 8.47
C LEU A 207 -10.26 -3.45 7.29
N ASP A 208 -9.57 -4.57 7.41
CA ASP A 208 -9.59 -5.67 6.44
C ASP A 208 -10.98 -6.31 6.37
N ASP A 209 -11.58 -6.63 7.51
CA ASP A 209 -12.89 -7.32 7.59
C ASP A 209 -14.10 -6.37 7.50
N MET A 210 -13.91 -5.07 7.21
CA MET A 210 -14.96 -4.07 7.39
C MET A 210 -16.11 -4.16 6.36
N ASP A 211 -17.33 -3.86 6.83
CA ASP A 211 -18.51 -3.73 5.98
C ASP A 211 -18.75 -2.31 5.43
N GLY A 212 -19.69 -2.23 4.48
CA GLY A 212 -20.23 -0.97 3.97
C GLY A 212 -19.32 -0.25 2.98
N ARG A 213 -18.48 -1.00 2.27
CA ARG A 213 -17.60 -0.55 1.17
C ARG A 213 -18.12 -1.07 -0.17
N LEU A 214 -17.70 -0.44 -1.27
CA LEU A 214 -18.13 -0.83 -2.62
C LEU A 214 -17.51 -2.17 -3.05
N VAL A 215 -16.21 -2.30 -2.82
CA VAL A 215 -15.43 -3.54 -2.95
C VAL A 215 -14.55 -3.69 -1.72
N ASP A 216 -14.17 -4.93 -1.44
CA ASP A 216 -13.12 -5.23 -0.47
C ASP A 216 -11.78 -4.71 -0.97
N ASN A 217 -11.35 -3.53 -0.50
CA ASN A 217 -10.20 -2.80 -1.03
C ASN A 217 -9.01 -2.75 -0.08
N ALA A 218 -8.98 -3.60 0.95
CA ALA A 218 -7.93 -3.61 1.95
C ALA A 218 -7.59 -5.04 2.31
N ASP A 219 -6.30 -5.32 2.54
CA ASP A 219 -5.82 -6.56 3.14
C ASP A 219 -4.80 -6.22 4.23
N ALA A 220 -4.91 -6.85 5.40
CA ALA A 220 -4.00 -6.63 6.52
C ALA A 220 -3.13 -7.86 6.81
N LYS A 221 -1.82 -7.63 6.95
CA LYS A 221 -0.84 -8.66 7.30
C LYS A 221 -0.02 -8.24 8.51
N PHE A 222 0.10 -9.14 9.47
CA PHE A 222 1.02 -8.98 10.60
C PHE A 222 2.33 -9.71 10.32
N LEU A 223 3.43 -8.95 10.25
CA LEU A 223 4.78 -9.47 10.14
C LEU A 223 5.31 -9.76 11.54
N SER A 224 5.07 -10.97 12.05
CA SER A 224 5.40 -11.36 13.44
C SER A 224 6.89 -11.34 13.78
N ASN A 225 7.75 -11.52 12.77
CA ASN A 225 9.20 -11.33 12.87
C ASN A 225 9.66 -10.51 11.66
N PRO A 226 9.47 -9.18 11.66
CA PRO A 226 9.61 -8.36 10.46
C PRO A 226 11.07 -8.25 9.99
N SER A 227 12.04 -8.45 10.88
CA SER A 227 13.47 -8.53 10.53
C SER A 227 13.90 -9.90 10.00
N GLY A 228 13.17 -10.96 10.35
CA GLY A 228 13.46 -12.33 9.92
C GLY A 228 12.58 -12.86 8.79
N VAL A 229 11.59 -12.08 8.33
CA VAL A 229 10.73 -12.47 7.20
C VAL A 229 11.56 -12.65 5.93
N SER A 230 11.38 -13.78 5.26
CA SER A 230 12.05 -14.01 3.98
C SER A 230 11.45 -13.13 2.88
N ASP A 231 12.23 -12.85 1.84
CA ASP A 231 11.74 -12.05 0.71
C ASP A 231 10.57 -12.74 -0.01
N LEU A 232 10.48 -14.07 0.03
CA LEU A 232 9.36 -14.81 -0.53
C LEU A 232 8.10 -14.67 0.32
N GLU A 233 8.20 -14.83 1.64
CA GLU A 233 7.05 -14.65 2.54
C GLU A 233 6.51 -13.21 2.47
N PHE A 234 7.41 -12.22 2.41
CA PHE A 234 7.00 -10.83 2.19
C PHE A 234 6.27 -10.68 0.85
N ALA A 235 6.85 -11.20 -0.24
CA ALA A 235 6.22 -11.14 -1.56
C ALA A 235 4.86 -11.86 -1.62
N GLU A 236 4.71 -12.99 -0.94
CA GLU A 236 3.43 -13.72 -0.83
C GLU A 236 2.39 -12.93 -0.04
N ALA A 237 2.79 -12.25 1.04
CA ALA A 237 1.93 -11.34 1.79
C ALA A 237 1.47 -10.13 0.96
N MET A 238 2.37 -9.56 0.15
CA MET A 238 2.06 -8.43 -0.73
C MET A 238 0.98 -8.77 -1.76
N VAL A 239 1.08 -9.93 -2.42
CA VAL A 239 0.13 -10.32 -3.47
C VAL A 239 -1.17 -10.94 -2.94
N ASP A 240 -1.25 -11.22 -1.64
CA ASP A 240 -2.45 -11.82 -1.07
C ASP A 240 -3.68 -10.94 -1.30
N GLU A 241 -4.78 -11.60 -1.62
CA GLU A 241 -6.08 -11.02 -1.99
C GLU A 241 -6.13 -10.05 -3.18
N TRP A 242 -4.98 -9.68 -3.75
CA TRP A 242 -4.93 -8.70 -4.83
C TRP A 242 -5.62 -9.21 -6.11
N ASP A 243 -5.52 -10.51 -6.39
CA ASP A 243 -6.22 -11.19 -7.48
C ASP A 243 -7.75 -11.17 -7.32
N SER A 244 -8.23 -11.45 -6.11
CA SER A 244 -9.64 -11.35 -5.76
C SER A 244 -10.15 -9.91 -5.87
N TRP A 245 -9.37 -8.94 -5.38
CA TRP A 245 -9.70 -7.52 -5.50
C TRP A 245 -9.80 -7.06 -6.96
N ILE A 246 -8.85 -7.44 -7.83
CA ILE A 246 -8.91 -7.08 -9.25
C ILE A 246 -10.23 -7.56 -9.88
N THR A 247 -10.61 -8.81 -9.60
CA THR A 247 -11.86 -9.40 -10.11
C THR A 247 -13.09 -8.64 -9.61
N ALA A 248 -13.13 -8.31 -8.31
CA ALA A 248 -14.20 -7.53 -7.71
C ALA A 248 -14.27 -6.10 -8.28
N ALA A 249 -13.12 -5.45 -8.45
CA ALA A 249 -12.99 -4.10 -8.97
C ALA A 249 -13.40 -4.00 -10.44
N GLN A 250 -13.11 -5.01 -11.26
CA GLN A 250 -13.64 -5.12 -12.64
C GLN A 250 -15.17 -5.28 -12.63
N THR A 251 -15.70 -6.15 -11.77
CA THR A 251 -17.15 -6.39 -11.64
C THR A 251 -17.89 -5.13 -11.19
N ALA A 252 -17.29 -4.35 -10.29
CA ALA A 252 -17.83 -3.10 -9.78
C ALA A 252 -17.66 -1.92 -10.75
N GLY A 253 -16.88 -2.05 -11.83
CA GLY A 253 -16.62 -0.99 -12.79
C GLY A 253 -15.55 0.03 -12.37
N LEU A 254 -14.69 -0.32 -11.40
CA LEU A 254 -13.52 0.48 -11.03
C LEU A 254 -12.36 0.26 -12.01
N LEU A 255 -12.25 -0.96 -12.54
CA LEU A 255 -11.25 -1.37 -13.53
C LEU A 255 -11.93 -1.78 -14.84
N ARG A 256 -11.32 -1.44 -15.97
CA ARG A 256 -11.76 -1.84 -17.32
C ARG A 256 -10.63 -2.39 -18.17
#